data_AF-A0A3B8UPX5-F1
#
_entry.id   AF-A0A3B8UPX5-F1
#
_cell.length_a   1.000
_cell.length_b   1.000
_cell.length_c   1.000
_cell.angle_alpha   90.00
_cell.angle_beta   90.00
_cell.angle_gamma   90.00
#
_symmetry.space_group_name_H-M   'P 1'
#
loop_
_entity.id
_entity.type
_entity.pdbx_description
1 polymer ?
#
loop_
_entity_poly.entity_id
_entity_poly.type
_entity_poly.pdbx_seq_one_letter_code
_entity_poly.pdbx_strand_id
1 'polypeptide(L)'
;MTADVETAALRVQHLTRLTRDLTDRLSLEMDALRAHRAQDLNEGMAQTQEMANLYRRESAQVKANPAAIAAAPEADRSALIEATEAFETVLAEHAVTVEAARQVSEGLVRAIAAEVAGARAQGVGYGASGQAMQGDGRAVALNRTA
;
A
#
# COMPACT_ATOMS: atom_id res chain seq x y z
N MET A 1 -13.02 10.79 -11.94
CA MET A 1 -12.16 9.69 -12.43
C MET A 1 -10.68 10.06 -12.44
N THR A 2 -10.20 11.14 -13.10
CA THR A 2 -8.77 11.53 -13.04
C THR A 2 -8.33 12.06 -11.67
N ALA A 3 -9.18 12.84 -10.98
CA ALA A 3 -8.88 13.35 -9.64
C ALA A 3 -8.73 12.24 -8.58
N ASP A 4 -9.50 11.15 -8.72
CA ASP A 4 -9.46 10.01 -7.80
C ASP A 4 -8.15 9.21 -7.96
N VAL A 5 -7.69 9.05 -9.20
CA VAL A 5 -6.41 8.40 -9.53
C VAL A 5 -5.23 9.22 -9.03
N GLU A 6 -5.25 10.54 -9.25
CA GLU A 6 -4.17 11.43 -8.79
C GLU A 6 -4.08 11.46 -7.26
N THR A 7 -5.23 11.52 -6.57
CA THR A 7 -5.27 11.47 -5.09
C THR A 7 -4.76 10.13 -4.56
N ALA A 8 -5.13 9.02 -5.20
CA ALA A 8 -4.63 7.68 -4.85
C ALA A 8 -3.12 7.57 -5.07
N ALA A 9 -2.61 8.07 -6.20
CA ALA A 9 -1.18 8.09 -6.51
C ALA A 9 -0.38 8.90 -5.48
N LEU A 10 -0.83 10.13 -5.18
CA LEU A 10 -0.19 10.98 -4.17
C LEU A 10 -0.15 10.30 -2.79
N ARG A 11 -1.23 9.61 -2.39
CA ARG A 11 -1.28 8.87 -1.13
C ARG A 11 -0.28 7.71 -1.11
N VAL A 12 -0.21 6.92 -2.19
CA VAL A 12 0.75 5.81 -2.30
C VAL A 12 2.18 6.30 -2.29
N GLN A 13 2.47 7.40 -3.02
CA GLN A 13 3.80 8.01 -3.03
C GLN A 13 4.18 8.60 -1.67
N HIS A 14 3.24 9.24 -0.97
CA HIS A 14 3.46 9.74 0.39
C HIS A 14 3.84 8.61 1.34
N LEU A 15 3.04 7.53 1.37
CA LEU A 15 3.30 6.39 2.23
C LEU A 15 4.64 5.72 1.88
N THR A 16 4.96 5.60 0.58
CA THR A 16 6.24 5.06 0.11
C THR A 16 7.43 5.87 0.62
N ARG A 17 7.36 7.21 0.56
CA ARG A 17 8.40 8.10 1.08
C ARG A 17 8.54 7.95 2.59
N LEU A 18 7.43 7.99 3.32
CA LEU A 18 7.43 7.82 4.78
C LEU A 18 8.06 6.48 5.21
N THR A 19 7.77 5.40 4.49
CA THR A 19 8.37 4.07 4.74
C THR A 19 9.88 4.08 4.50
N ARG A 20 10.35 4.73 3.43
CA ARG A 20 11.79 4.85 3.14
C ARG A 20 12.50 5.70 4.18
N ASP A 21 11.96 6.86 4.53
CA ASP A 21 12.54 7.76 5.54
C ASP A 21 12.65 7.05 6.91
N LEU A 22 11.63 6.26 7.28
CA LEU A 22 11.68 5.42 8.48
C LEU A 22 12.76 4.34 8.40
N THR A 23 12.89 3.69 7.25
CA THR A 23 13.93 2.66 7.02
C THR A 23 15.32 3.26 7.21
N ASP A 24 15.59 4.37 6.53
CA ASP A 24 16.88 5.08 6.61
C ASP A 24 17.18 5.50 8.05
N ARG A 25 16.17 6.01 8.77
CA ARG A 25 16.34 6.45 10.16
C ARG A 25 16.67 5.30 11.09
N LEU A 26 15.96 4.17 10.97
CA LEU A 26 16.27 2.97 11.76
C LEU A 26 17.68 2.44 11.45
N SER A 27 18.10 2.44 10.18
CA SER A 27 19.45 2.04 9.80
C SER A 27 20.52 2.96 10.42
N LEU A 28 20.31 4.27 10.43
CA LEU A 28 21.22 5.22 11.07
C LEU A 28 21.30 5.01 12.60
N GLU A 29 20.16 4.74 13.25
CA GLU A 29 20.13 4.42 14.68
C GLU A 29 20.89 3.12 14.98
N MET A 30 20.73 2.09 14.15
CA MET A 30 21.48 0.83 14.27
C MET A 30 22.99 1.05 14.14
N ASP A 31 23.43 1.90 13.22
CA ASP A 31 24.85 2.22 13.05
C ASP A 31 25.41 3.06 14.21
N ALA A 32 24.63 4.00 14.75
CA ALA A 32 25.01 4.76 15.94
C ALA A 32 25.14 3.84 17.18
N LEU A 33 24.23 2.87 17.34
CA LEU A 33 24.29 1.86 18.41
C LEU A 33 25.56 1.01 18.29
N ARG A 34 25.86 0.51 17.08
CA ARG A 34 27.08 -0.26 16.79
C ARG A 34 28.35 0.55 17.05
N ALA A 35 28.31 1.85 16.80
CA ALA A 35 29.43 2.76 17.04
C ALA A 35 29.54 3.25 18.51
N HIS A 36 28.71 2.74 19.43
CA HIS A 36 28.63 3.18 20.83
C HIS A 36 28.34 4.68 21.01
N ARG A 37 27.65 5.31 20.05
CA ARG A 37 27.29 6.74 20.07
C ARG A 37 25.87 6.93 20.61
N ALA A 38 25.70 6.65 21.91
CA ALA A 38 24.40 6.74 22.60
C ALA A 38 23.79 8.15 22.62
N GLN A 39 24.60 9.21 22.48
CA GLN A 39 24.11 10.59 22.44
C GLN A 39 23.40 10.92 21.12
N ASP A 40 23.94 10.47 19.99
CA ASP A 40 23.38 10.67 18.64
C ASP A 40 22.02 9.98 18.48
N LEU A 41 21.78 8.89 19.23
CA LEU A 41 20.50 8.18 19.30
C LEU A 41 19.43 9.03 19.99
N ASN A 42 19.72 9.58 21.17
CA ASN A 42 18.73 10.32 21.95
C ASN A 42 18.17 11.55 21.21
N GLU A 43 18.99 12.21 20.39
CA GLU A 43 18.55 13.35 19.57
C GLU A 43 17.57 12.91 18.46
N GLY A 44 17.67 11.66 17.99
CA GLY A 44 16.88 11.15 16.88
C GLY A 44 15.60 10.41 17.26
N MET A 45 15.56 9.81 18.44
CA MET A 45 14.48 8.90 18.85
C MET A 45 13.09 9.57 18.86
N ALA A 46 13.00 10.83 19.27
CA ALA A 46 11.71 11.55 19.31
C ALA A 46 11.10 11.71 17.91
N GLN A 47 11.94 12.07 16.93
CA GLN A 47 11.54 12.22 15.54
C GLN A 47 11.16 10.87 14.91
N THR A 48 11.95 9.82 15.19
CA THR A 48 11.66 8.45 14.74
C THR A 48 10.32 7.95 15.31
N GLN A 49 10.05 8.24 16.58
CA GLN A 49 8.79 7.86 17.22
C GLN A 49 7.59 8.60 16.60
N GLU A 50 7.74 9.88 16.26
CA GLU A 50 6.70 10.64 15.56
C GLU A 50 6.41 10.06 14.17
N MET A 51 7.45 9.81 13.37
CA MET A 51 7.33 9.17 12.06
C MET A 51 6.70 7.79 12.15
N ALA A 52 7.10 6.96 13.13
CA ALA A 52 6.53 5.64 13.33
C ALA A 52 5.03 5.71 13.68
N ASN A 53 4.65 6.68 14.51
CA ASN A 53 3.24 6.91 14.84
C ASN A 53 2.44 7.40 13.63
N LEU A 54 3.00 8.27 12.80
CA LEU A 54 2.38 8.70 11.56
C LEU A 54 2.18 7.52 10.60
N TYR A 55 3.23 6.74 10.36
CA TYR A 55 3.19 5.56 9.52
C TYR A 55 2.14 4.56 10.00
N ARG A 56 2.04 4.32 11.32
CA ARG A 56 1.01 3.45 11.89
C ARG A 56 -0.40 3.92 11.57
N ARG A 57 -0.67 5.23 11.71
CA ARG A 57 -1.99 5.81 11.41
C ARG A 57 -2.33 5.68 9.93
N GLU A 58 -1.39 6.02 9.05
CA GLU A 58 -1.60 5.96 7.59
C GLU A 58 -1.79 4.52 7.11
N SER A 59 -0.95 3.61 7.59
CA SER A 59 -1.05 2.17 7.29
C SER A 59 -2.39 1.59 7.77
N ALA A 60 -2.86 1.98 8.95
CA ALA A 60 -4.16 1.56 9.46
C ALA A 60 -5.32 2.07 8.58
N GLN A 61 -5.24 3.32 8.09
CA GLN A 61 -6.24 3.87 7.17
C GLN A 61 -6.26 3.12 5.84
N VAL A 62 -5.09 2.79 5.29
CA VAL A 62 -4.99 2.01 4.04
C VAL A 62 -5.53 0.59 4.24
N LYS A 63 -5.23 -0.07 5.37
CA LYS A 63 -5.79 -1.39 5.70
C LYS A 63 -7.30 -1.35 5.89
N ALA A 64 -7.84 -0.27 6.46
CA ALA A 64 -9.28 -0.08 6.65
C ALA A 64 -10.02 0.23 5.34
N ASN A 65 -9.34 0.86 4.36
CA ASN A 65 -9.91 1.16 3.06
C ASN A 65 -8.90 0.92 1.91
N PRO A 66 -8.69 -0.34 1.50
CA PRO A 66 -7.77 -0.67 0.40
C PRO A 66 -8.17 -0.03 -0.93
N ALA A 67 -9.48 0.20 -1.14
CA ALA A 67 -10.00 0.86 -2.34
C ALA A 67 -9.48 2.30 -2.51
N ALA A 68 -9.05 2.97 -1.43
CA ALA A 68 -8.47 4.32 -1.48
C ALA A 68 -7.14 4.40 -2.24
N ILE A 69 -6.44 3.27 -2.39
CA ILE A 69 -5.18 3.18 -3.14
C ILE A 69 -5.30 2.32 -4.39
N ALA A 70 -6.43 1.62 -4.58
CA ALA A 70 -6.66 0.75 -5.72
C ALA A 70 -6.59 1.49 -7.07
N ALA A 71 -7.02 2.76 -7.09
CA ALA A 71 -6.95 3.59 -8.30
C ALA A 71 -5.54 4.09 -8.66
N ALA A 72 -4.54 3.93 -7.78
CA ALA A 72 -3.17 4.36 -8.05
C ALA A 72 -2.55 3.56 -9.22
N PRO A 73 -1.55 4.09 -9.94
CA PRO A 73 -0.80 3.34 -10.93
C PRO A 73 -0.16 2.07 -10.35
N GLU A 74 -0.04 1.02 -11.16
CA GLU A 74 0.59 -0.24 -10.73
C GLU A 74 2.04 -0.03 -10.27
N ALA A 75 2.80 0.81 -10.98
CA ALA A 75 4.17 1.13 -10.62
C ALA A 75 4.28 1.75 -9.20
N ASP A 76 3.36 2.64 -8.83
CA ASP A 76 3.35 3.25 -7.51
C ASP A 76 3.01 2.22 -6.42
N ARG A 77 2.03 1.34 -6.68
CA ARG A 77 1.67 0.27 -5.73
C ARG A 77 2.80 -0.74 -5.55
N SER A 78 3.50 -1.12 -6.62
CA SER A 78 4.68 -1.99 -6.54
C SER A 78 5.81 -1.34 -5.75
N ALA A 79 6.08 -0.05 -5.98
CA ALA A 79 7.11 0.69 -5.23
C ALA A 79 6.81 0.74 -3.72
N LEU A 80 5.52 0.84 -3.35
CA LEU A 80 5.10 0.76 -1.95
C LEU A 80 5.32 -0.64 -1.36
N ILE A 81 5.02 -1.70 -2.12
CA ILE A 81 5.28 -3.09 -1.68
C ILE A 81 6.77 -3.28 -1.41
N GLU A 82 7.63 -2.94 -2.37
CA GLU A 82 9.10 -3.06 -2.24
C GLU A 82 9.63 -2.27 -1.05
N ALA A 83 9.18 -1.03 -0.86
CA ALA A 83 9.57 -0.21 0.29
C ALA A 83 9.15 -0.86 1.62
N THR A 84 7.98 -1.48 1.67
CA THR A 84 7.47 -2.13 2.89
C THR A 84 8.26 -3.41 3.21
N GLU A 85 8.62 -4.21 2.21
CA GLU A 85 9.45 -5.41 2.39
C GLU A 85 10.86 -5.07 2.90
N ALA A 86 11.48 -4.02 2.35
CA ALA A 86 12.76 -3.51 2.83
C ALA A 86 12.66 -3.04 4.28
N PHE A 87 11.60 -2.29 4.61
CA PHE A 87 11.35 -1.82 5.96
C PHE A 87 11.13 -2.96 6.96
N GLU A 88 10.37 -4.00 6.58
CA GLU A 88 10.16 -5.20 7.40
C GLU A 88 11.47 -5.94 7.70
N THR A 89 12.37 -6.00 6.73
CA THR A 89 13.71 -6.59 6.90
C THR A 89 14.52 -5.85 7.97
N VAL A 90 14.58 -4.51 7.88
CA VAL A 90 15.29 -3.67 8.86
C VAL A 90 14.61 -3.73 10.25
N LEU A 91 13.28 -3.77 10.30
CA LEU A 91 12.51 -3.95 11.54
C LEU A 91 12.82 -5.27 12.24
N ALA A 92 12.97 -6.36 11.49
CA ALA A 92 13.30 -7.67 12.04
C ALA A 92 14.69 -7.68 12.71
N GLU A 93 15.64 -6.93 12.15
CA GLU A 93 16.97 -6.73 12.73
C GLU A 93 16.95 -5.81 13.98
N HIS A 94 15.96 -4.90 14.08
CA HIS A 94 15.83 -3.89 15.14
C HIS A 94 14.84 -4.28 16.27
N ALA A 95 14.38 -5.54 16.32
CA ALA A 95 13.22 -5.98 17.12
C ALA A 95 13.31 -5.79 18.65
N VAL A 96 14.47 -5.43 19.21
CA VAL A 96 14.61 -5.10 20.64
C VAL A 96 14.04 -3.71 20.99
N THR A 97 13.85 -2.82 20.00
CA THR A 97 13.53 -1.41 20.27
C THR A 97 12.11 -0.98 19.85
N VAL A 98 11.44 -1.67 18.90
CA VAL A 98 10.16 -1.16 18.31
C VAL A 98 9.12 -2.26 18.02
N GLU A 99 8.63 -2.93 19.06
CA GLU A 99 7.60 -3.98 18.96
C GLU A 99 6.27 -3.49 18.36
N ALA A 100 5.90 -2.23 18.60
CA ALA A 100 4.64 -1.64 18.13
C ALA A 100 4.57 -1.35 16.61
N ALA A 101 5.71 -1.15 15.94
CA ALA A 101 5.75 -0.94 14.49
C ALA A 101 5.63 -2.25 13.71
N ARG A 102 6.22 -3.33 14.24
CA ARG A 102 6.20 -4.67 13.65
C ARG A 102 4.79 -5.20 13.42
N GLN A 103 3.91 -5.08 14.43
CA GLN A 103 2.53 -5.57 14.35
C GLN A 103 1.69 -4.87 13.26
N VAL A 104 2.06 -3.65 12.86
CA VAL A 104 1.32 -2.89 11.85
C VAL A 104 1.76 -3.25 10.44
N SER A 105 3.07 -3.41 10.20
CA SER A 105 3.65 -3.73 8.89
C SER A 105 3.24 -5.12 8.36
N GLU A 106 3.25 -6.16 9.21
CA GLU A 106 3.02 -7.58 8.79
C GLU A 106 1.67 -7.84 8.07
N GLY A 107 0.69 -6.94 8.21
CA GLY A 107 -0.60 -7.05 7.54
C GLY A 107 -0.82 -6.09 6.38
N LEU A 108 0.10 -5.14 6.15
CA LEU A 108 -0.04 -4.13 5.09
C LEU A 108 0.32 -4.71 3.72
N VAL A 109 1.44 -5.42 3.60
CA VAL A 109 1.86 -6.08 2.34
C VAL A 109 0.77 -7.02 1.83
N ARG A 110 0.21 -7.86 2.71
CA ARG A 110 -0.88 -8.79 2.37
C ARG A 110 -2.15 -8.06 1.90
N ALA A 111 -2.52 -6.96 2.56
CA ALA A 111 -3.69 -6.17 2.17
C ALA A 111 -3.51 -5.53 0.79
N ILE A 112 -2.33 -4.96 0.51
CA ILE A 112 -2.00 -4.35 -0.78
C ILE A 112 -1.93 -5.43 -1.87
N ALA A 113 -1.26 -6.56 -1.61
CA ALA A 113 -1.11 -7.65 -2.56
C ALA A 113 -2.45 -8.30 -2.94
N ALA A 114 -3.35 -8.49 -1.97
CA ALA A 114 -4.70 -9.02 -2.21
C ALA A 114 -5.52 -8.08 -3.12
N GLU A 115 -5.41 -6.77 -2.91
CA GLU A 115 -6.07 -5.76 -3.76
C GLU A 115 -5.48 -5.73 -5.18
N VAL A 116 -4.15 -5.78 -5.31
CA VAL A 116 -3.48 -5.82 -6.63
C VAL A 116 -3.87 -7.08 -7.41
N ALA A 117 -3.93 -8.24 -6.75
CA ALA A 117 -4.36 -9.50 -7.36
C ALA A 117 -5.84 -9.46 -7.77
N GLY A 118 -6.71 -8.89 -6.91
CA GLY A 118 -8.13 -8.70 -7.21
C GLY A 118 -8.38 -7.74 -8.37
N ALA A 119 -7.65 -6.62 -8.42
CA ALA A 119 -7.73 -5.64 -9.51
C ALA A 119 -7.22 -6.21 -10.84
N ARG A 120 -6.13 -6.99 -10.85
CA ARG A 120 -5.67 -7.69 -12.04
C ARG A 120 -6.70 -8.70 -12.54
N ALA A 121 -7.31 -9.49 -11.65
CA ALA A 121 -8.34 -10.48 -12.03
C ALA A 121 -9.57 -9.83 -12.69
N GLN A 122 -9.95 -8.61 -12.26
CA GLN A 122 -11.03 -7.84 -12.89
C GLN A 122 -10.60 -7.18 -14.22
N GLY A 123 -9.31 -6.89 -14.39
CA GLY A 123 -8.73 -6.30 -15.60
C GLY A 123 -8.47 -7.26 -16.78
N VAL A 124 -8.42 -8.58 -16.55
CA VAL A 124 -8.28 -9.59 -17.64
C VAL A 124 -9.62 -9.92 -18.33
N GLY A 125 -10.71 -9.27 -17.90
CA GLY A 125 -12.07 -9.67 -18.24
C GLY A 125 -12.77 -8.89 -19.35
N TYR A 126 -12.12 -8.17 -20.26
CA TYR A 126 -12.81 -7.65 -21.47
C TYR A 126 -11.81 -7.36 -22.60
N GLY A 127 -11.66 -8.30 -23.52
CA GLY A 127 -10.95 -8.05 -24.78
C GLY A 127 -10.71 -9.29 -25.66
N ALA A 128 -11.45 -9.35 -26.77
CA ALA A 128 -11.06 -9.94 -28.06
C ALA A 128 -11.29 -11.45 -28.35
N SER A 129 -12.55 -11.80 -28.66
CA SER A 129 -12.97 -12.62 -29.84
C SER A 129 -14.50 -12.71 -29.79
N GLY A 130 -15.32 -12.20 -30.71
CA GLY A 130 -15.33 -12.36 -32.17
C GLY A 130 -16.73 -12.94 -32.53
N GLN A 131 -17.45 -12.33 -33.46
CA GLN A 131 -18.88 -12.53 -33.76
C GLN A 131 -19.46 -13.96 -33.67
N ALA A 132 -20.72 -14.03 -33.21
CA ALA A 132 -21.73 -14.88 -33.83
C ALA A 132 -22.89 -14.01 -34.34
N MET A 133 -23.07 -14.03 -35.65
CA MET A 133 -24.13 -13.38 -36.41
C MET A 133 -25.42 -14.22 -36.33
N GLN A 134 -26.56 -13.52 -36.24
CA GLN A 134 -27.95 -13.89 -36.54
C GLN A 134 -28.38 -15.39 -36.59
N GLY A 135 -29.43 -15.68 -35.81
CA GLY A 135 -30.34 -16.80 -36.03
C GLY A 135 -31.72 -16.52 -35.40
N ASP A 136 -32.57 -15.87 -36.18
CA ASP A 136 -34.04 -15.76 -36.13
C ASP A 136 -34.86 -15.93 -34.84
N GLY A 137 -35.65 -14.87 -34.57
CA GLY A 137 -37.10 -14.99 -34.69
C GLY A 137 -37.89 -15.39 -33.44
N ARG A 138 -38.34 -14.40 -32.69
CA ARG A 138 -39.79 -14.10 -32.50
C ARG A 138 -40.00 -12.95 -31.53
N ALA A 139 -40.73 -11.96 -32.03
CA ALA A 139 -41.33 -10.89 -31.28
C ALA A 139 -42.24 -11.42 -30.18
N VAL A 140 -42.17 -10.81 -28.98
CA VAL A 140 -43.35 -10.59 -28.14
C VAL A 140 -43.20 -9.25 -27.44
N ALA A 141 -43.97 -8.27 -27.91
CA ALA A 141 -44.28 -7.08 -27.15
C ALA A 141 -45.23 -7.44 -26.02
N LEU A 142 -45.00 -6.94 -24.81
CA LEU A 142 -46.06 -6.78 -23.82
C LEU A 142 -45.81 -5.51 -22.99
N ASN A 143 -46.42 -4.45 -23.49
CA ASN A 143 -46.80 -3.26 -22.74
C ASN A 143 -47.97 -3.63 -21.81
N ARG A 144 -47.88 -3.29 -20.51
CA ARG A 144 -49.06 -2.93 -19.73
C ARG A 144 -48.69 -2.04 -18.53
N THR A 145 -48.99 -0.77 -18.69
CA THR A 145 -49.37 0.15 -17.61
C THR A 145 -50.69 -0.28 -16.96
N ALA A 146 -50.76 -0.23 -15.63
CA ALA A 146 -51.97 -0.03 -14.85
C ALA A 146 -51.62 0.78 -13.61
#